data_AF-A0A4T0CLC2-F1
#
_entry.id   AF-A0A4T0CLC2-F1
#
_cell.length_a   1.000
_cell.length_b   1.000
_cell.length_c   1.000
_cell.angle_alpha   90.00
_cell.angle_beta   90.00
_cell.angle_gamma   90.00
#
_symmetry.space_group_name_H-M   'P 1'
#
loop_
_entity.id
_entity.type
_entity.pdbx_description
1 polymer ?
#
loop_
_entity_poly.entity_id
_entity_poly.type
_entity_poly.pdbx_seq_one_letter_code
_entity_poly.pdbx_strand_id
1 'polypeptide(L)'
;MDPVNDRHHGSDVSSSGDTVNVEVTNYEKTQLGQAPLPAAPAPTPVVPITEKGYKSKEDKNDSSSDGEGEDPFGHLPEHEKSILKRQLDIPVVKVTYVMLYRYSTLNDKLIMALSAFSAIVGGALLPLMTVVFGGLTTTFNQFFLEQITKEHFNHELNRFSLYFLYLAIGEYVFVYIATAGFLYTGEHISGKIRENFLKAILRQNIAFFDQLGAGEITTRITSDTNLVQDGISEKVGLTLTALATFVTAFIVSFIKDARLTGILLSTVFAIVFTMGGMSGFIVKFNKASLSSYAEGGTVAEEVISSIRNAKAFNTERKLVAQYDAHLAVAEKWGFKMKAVTGSMIGFLMCYVYLNYSLAFWMGSRYLVGGRLKVGAGTTATVSRSNRLQGPTQSGQAQLARLH
;
A
#
# COMPACT_ATOMS: atom_id res chain seq x y z
N MET A 1 -8.66 69.23 -38.50
CA MET A 1 -7.32 68.68 -38.28
C MET A 1 -7.29 68.15 -36.87
N ASP A 2 -7.49 66.84 -36.81
CA ASP A 2 -7.35 65.86 -35.74
C ASP A 2 -7.97 66.08 -34.34
N PRO A 3 -8.47 64.98 -33.74
CA PRO A 3 -9.67 65.01 -32.93
C PRO A 3 -9.35 64.71 -31.44
N VAL A 4 -10.18 65.17 -30.49
CA VAL A 4 -11.14 64.33 -29.71
C VAL A 4 -10.42 63.31 -28.81
N ASN A 5 -10.67 63.18 -27.51
CA ASN A 5 -11.65 63.75 -26.58
C ASN A 5 -11.44 63.04 -25.24
N ASP A 6 -11.75 63.73 -24.14
CA ASP A 6 -12.45 63.26 -22.93
C ASP A 6 -12.05 61.94 -22.21
N ARG A 7 -12.28 61.75 -20.91
CA ARG A 7 -12.62 62.55 -19.73
C ARG A 7 -12.73 61.51 -18.60
N HIS A 8 -12.53 61.99 -17.38
CA HIS A 8 -13.15 61.54 -16.13
C HIS A 8 -12.72 60.23 -15.46
N HIS A 9 -12.03 60.46 -14.35
CA HIS A 9 -12.16 59.80 -13.06
C HIS A 9 -13.56 59.32 -12.68
N GLY A 10 -13.61 58.13 -12.08
CA GLY A 10 -14.54 57.81 -10.99
C GLY A 10 -14.89 56.33 -10.90
N SER A 11 -14.18 55.56 -10.07
CA SER A 11 -14.74 54.63 -9.05
C SER A 11 -13.71 53.59 -8.59
N ASP A 12 -13.31 53.71 -7.33
CA ASP A 12 -12.62 52.66 -6.58
C ASP A 12 -13.62 51.58 -6.17
N VAL A 13 -13.62 50.42 -6.84
CA VAL A 13 -14.14 49.15 -6.29
C VAL A 13 -13.34 47.98 -6.89
N SER A 14 -12.68 47.22 -6.01
CA SER A 14 -12.33 45.79 -6.15
C SER A 14 -11.50 45.35 -7.36
N SER A 15 -10.16 45.35 -7.20
CA SER A 15 -9.29 44.41 -7.91
C SER A 15 -8.52 43.55 -6.91
N SER A 16 -9.02 42.34 -6.68
CA SER A 16 -8.28 41.22 -6.06
C SER A 16 -8.54 39.92 -6.83
N GLY A 17 -8.86 40.02 -8.13
CA GLY A 17 -9.24 38.88 -8.98
C GLY A 17 -8.21 38.45 -10.02
N ASP A 18 -7.21 39.26 -10.33
CA ASP A 18 -6.32 39.01 -11.49
C ASP A 18 -4.92 38.51 -11.15
N THR A 19 -4.49 38.57 -9.89
CA THR A 19 -3.21 37.98 -9.48
C THR A 19 -3.27 36.47 -9.36
N VAL A 20 -4.43 35.91 -8.96
CA VAL A 20 -4.60 34.46 -8.83
C VAL A 20 -4.68 33.78 -10.19
N ASN A 21 -5.31 34.38 -11.19
CA ASN A 21 -5.45 33.75 -12.51
C ASN A 21 -4.14 33.75 -13.33
N VAL A 22 -3.32 34.79 -13.21
CA VAL A 22 -1.99 34.82 -13.87
C VAL A 22 -1.01 33.86 -13.20
N GLU A 23 -1.09 33.70 -11.87
CA GLU A 23 -0.25 32.75 -11.14
C GLU A 23 -0.69 31.30 -11.41
N VAL A 24 -1.99 30.99 -11.41
CA VAL A 24 -2.51 29.64 -11.72
C VAL A 24 -2.23 29.26 -13.17
N THR A 25 -2.36 30.18 -14.13
CA THR A 25 -2.04 29.89 -15.54
C THR A 25 -0.53 29.70 -15.76
N ASN A 26 0.31 30.38 -14.98
CA ASN A 26 1.76 30.15 -14.97
C ASN A 26 2.12 28.83 -14.27
N TYR A 27 1.43 28.43 -13.21
CA TYR A 27 1.59 27.09 -12.62
C TYR A 27 1.20 25.99 -13.61
N GLU A 28 0.10 26.16 -14.35
CA GLU A 28 -0.37 25.18 -15.35
C GLU A 28 0.58 25.10 -16.57
N LYS A 29 1.13 26.23 -17.03
CA LYS A 29 2.15 26.25 -18.10
C LYS A 29 3.54 25.79 -17.62
N THR A 30 3.86 25.92 -16.33
CA THR A 30 5.10 25.37 -15.76
C THR A 30 5.01 23.85 -15.61
N GLN A 31 3.80 23.29 -15.42
CA GLN A 31 3.58 21.83 -15.40
C GLN A 31 3.55 21.20 -16.80
N LEU A 32 3.08 21.91 -17.83
CA LEU A 32 3.06 21.39 -19.21
C LEU A 32 4.44 21.44 -19.93
N GLY A 33 5.42 22.17 -19.37
CA GLY A 33 6.75 22.37 -19.97
C GLY A 33 7.87 21.52 -19.37
N GLN A 34 7.63 20.77 -18.31
CA GLN A 34 8.61 19.83 -17.75
C GLN A 34 8.46 18.48 -18.44
N ALA A 35 9.36 18.20 -19.39
CA ALA A 35 9.70 16.82 -19.70
C ALA A 35 9.97 16.09 -18.37
N PRO A 36 9.49 14.85 -18.19
CA PRO A 36 9.72 14.12 -16.95
C PRO A 36 11.22 14.13 -16.68
N LEU A 37 11.63 14.78 -15.59
CA LEU A 37 12.97 14.61 -15.06
C LEU A 37 13.21 13.09 -14.97
N PRO A 38 14.38 12.58 -15.37
CA PRO A 38 14.67 11.17 -15.24
C PRO A 38 14.34 10.81 -13.80
N ALA A 39 13.38 9.89 -13.62
CA ALA A 39 13.04 9.37 -12.32
C ALA A 39 14.38 9.09 -11.64
N ALA A 40 14.64 9.78 -10.52
CA ALA A 40 15.72 9.38 -9.64
C ALA A 40 15.62 7.85 -9.56
N PRO A 41 16.70 7.12 -9.86
CA PRO A 41 16.62 5.68 -10.03
C PRO A 41 15.83 5.17 -8.85
N ALA A 42 14.71 4.51 -9.12
CA ALA A 42 13.93 3.86 -8.08
C ALA A 42 14.97 3.20 -7.17
N PRO A 43 14.93 3.42 -5.83
CA PRO A 43 15.84 2.73 -4.94
C PRO A 43 15.78 1.29 -5.40
N THR A 44 16.94 0.81 -5.88
CA THR A 44 17.05 -0.51 -6.48
C THR A 44 16.22 -1.40 -5.59
N PRO A 45 15.20 -2.10 -6.09
CA PRO A 45 14.60 -3.13 -5.27
C PRO A 45 15.81 -3.98 -4.90
N VAL A 46 16.19 -3.94 -3.63
CA VAL A 46 17.13 -4.91 -3.09
C VAL A 46 16.43 -6.20 -3.47
N VAL A 47 16.96 -6.83 -4.52
CA VAL A 47 16.40 -8.06 -5.04
C VAL A 47 16.32 -8.92 -3.78
N PRO A 48 15.12 -9.30 -3.30
CA PRO A 48 15.07 -10.25 -2.21
C PRO A 48 15.87 -11.41 -2.76
N ILE A 49 16.99 -11.76 -2.10
CA ILE A 49 17.97 -12.72 -2.59
C ILE A 49 17.14 -13.92 -3.03
N THR A 50 16.87 -13.98 -4.33
CA THR A 50 15.91 -14.92 -4.89
C THR A 50 16.81 -16.06 -5.25
N GLU A 51 16.44 -17.20 -4.69
CA GLU A 51 17.05 -18.53 -4.62
C GLU A 51 17.57 -19.12 -5.95
N LYS A 52 17.75 -18.33 -7.02
CA LYS A 52 18.05 -18.78 -8.38
C LYS A 52 19.20 -18.05 -9.09
N GLY A 53 20.03 -17.30 -8.38
CA GLY A 53 21.30 -16.75 -8.91
C GLY A 53 22.52 -17.63 -8.67
N TYR A 54 22.43 -18.60 -7.77
CA TYR A 54 23.54 -19.51 -7.45
C TYR A 54 23.14 -20.95 -7.78
N LYS A 55 23.05 -21.25 -9.08
CA LYS A 55 23.35 -22.61 -9.53
C LYS A 55 24.85 -22.67 -9.74
N SER A 56 25.61 -22.75 -8.65
CA SER A 56 26.83 -23.54 -8.73
C SER A 56 26.36 -24.97 -8.99
N LYS A 57 26.78 -25.53 -10.12
CA LYS A 57 26.76 -26.97 -10.29
C LYS A 57 27.64 -27.53 -9.19
N GLU A 58 27.04 -28.10 -8.16
CA GLU A 58 27.49 -29.31 -7.46
C GLU A 58 26.71 -29.44 -6.17
N ASP A 59 25.79 -30.40 -6.17
CA ASP A 59 25.49 -31.19 -4.99
C ASP A 59 24.86 -32.48 -5.51
N LYS A 60 25.74 -33.46 -5.77
CA LYS A 60 25.48 -34.89 -5.59
C LYS A 60 26.78 -35.67 -5.82
N ASN A 61 27.21 -36.35 -4.75
CA ASN A 61 28.44 -37.11 -4.56
C ASN A 61 29.65 -36.18 -4.37
N ASP A 62 30.48 -36.28 -3.33
CA ASP A 62 30.89 -37.46 -2.59
C ASP A 62 31.14 -37.10 -1.11
N SER A 63 30.67 -37.96 -0.21
CA SER A 63 31.47 -38.31 0.96
C SER A 63 32.77 -38.91 0.45
N SER A 64 33.91 -38.43 0.97
CA SER A 64 35.29 -38.81 0.62
C SER A 64 35.83 -38.27 -0.70
N SER A 65 36.56 -37.15 -0.63
CA SER A 65 37.79 -36.99 -1.39
C SER A 65 38.74 -36.05 -0.63
N ASP A 66 39.84 -36.63 -0.17
CA ASP A 66 41.07 -35.93 0.15
C ASP A 66 41.53 -35.15 -1.10
N GLY A 67 41.69 -33.84 -0.97
CA GLY A 67 42.12 -32.97 -2.05
C GLY A 67 42.54 -31.62 -1.49
N GLU A 68 43.85 -31.40 -1.43
CA GLU A 68 44.55 -30.21 -0.96
C GLU A 68 44.01 -28.92 -1.62
N GLY A 69 43.16 -28.20 -0.90
CA GLY A 69 42.94 -26.78 -1.08
C GLY A 69 43.29 -26.13 0.25
N GLU A 70 44.44 -25.46 0.31
CA GLU A 70 44.91 -24.76 1.50
C GLU A 70 43.78 -23.91 2.10
N ASP A 71 43.39 -24.23 3.33
CA ASP A 71 42.48 -23.38 4.11
C ASP A 71 43.10 -21.98 4.11
N PRO A 72 42.47 -20.93 3.53
CA PRO A 72 43.11 -19.61 3.33
C PRO A 72 43.63 -18.96 4.62
N PHE A 73 43.21 -19.51 5.77
CA PHE A 73 43.57 -19.10 7.12
C PHE A 73 44.47 -20.09 7.86
N GLY A 74 45.09 -21.05 7.16
CA GLY A 74 45.96 -22.09 7.75
C GLY A 74 47.24 -21.55 8.40
N HIS A 75 47.65 -20.33 8.05
CA HIS A 75 48.83 -19.64 8.57
C HIS A 75 48.59 -18.87 9.88
N LEU A 76 47.34 -18.80 10.36
CA LEU A 76 46.95 -18.01 11.54
C LEU A 76 46.78 -18.91 12.78
N PRO A 77 47.08 -18.42 13.99
CA PRO A 77 46.77 -19.11 15.25
C PRO A 77 45.30 -19.56 15.31
N GLU A 78 44.99 -20.73 15.90
CA GLU A 78 43.62 -21.27 15.93
C GLU A 78 42.57 -20.27 16.45
N HIS A 79 42.96 -19.43 17.41
CA HIS A 79 42.14 -18.34 17.93
C HIS A 79 41.75 -17.32 16.84
N GLU A 80 42.71 -16.83 16.05
CA GLU A 80 42.48 -15.84 14.99
C GLU A 80 41.72 -16.46 13.81
N LYS A 81 42.03 -17.70 13.46
CA LYS A 81 41.31 -18.48 12.45
C LYS A 81 39.83 -18.62 12.82
N SER A 82 39.50 -18.89 14.08
CA SER A 82 38.10 -18.99 14.54
C SER A 82 37.34 -17.66 14.48
N ILE A 83 38.04 -16.54 14.76
CA ILE A 83 37.47 -15.18 14.68
C ILE A 83 37.18 -14.82 13.23
N LEU A 84 38.13 -15.03 12.33
CA LEU A 84 37.98 -14.74 10.90
C LEU A 84 36.92 -15.63 10.24
N LYS A 85 36.85 -16.92 10.59
CA LYS A 85 35.81 -17.83 10.09
C LYS A 85 34.42 -17.38 10.55
N ARG A 86 34.27 -16.91 11.80
CA ARG A 86 33.03 -16.36 12.33
C ARG A 86 32.67 -14.99 11.74
N GLN A 87 33.65 -14.24 11.24
CA GLN A 87 33.45 -12.95 10.57
C GLN A 87 33.11 -13.11 9.08
N LEU A 88 33.60 -14.16 8.42
CA LEU A 88 33.32 -14.46 7.01
C LEU A 88 32.04 -15.29 6.82
N ASP A 89 31.71 -16.16 7.77
CA ASP A 89 30.53 -17.03 7.66
C ASP A 89 29.28 -16.24 8.06
N ILE A 90 28.65 -15.60 7.07
CA ILE A 90 27.35 -14.92 7.22
C ILE A 90 26.27 -15.97 6.89
N PRO A 91 25.72 -16.70 7.88
CA PRO A 91 24.66 -17.65 7.59
C PRO A 91 23.48 -16.92 6.96
N VAL A 92 22.90 -17.49 5.90
CA VAL A 92 21.71 -16.93 5.25
C VAL A 92 20.53 -17.07 6.21
N VAL A 93 20.32 -16.07 7.06
CA VAL A 93 19.22 -16.08 8.02
C VAL A 93 17.92 -15.83 7.24
N LYS A 94 17.08 -16.86 7.13
CA LYS A 94 15.69 -16.70 6.67
C LYS A 94 14.93 -15.90 7.74
N VAL A 95 14.85 -14.59 7.54
CA VAL A 95 14.14 -13.69 8.46
C VAL A 95 12.65 -14.04 8.42
N THR A 96 12.14 -14.56 9.53
CA THR A 96 10.71 -14.81 9.71
C THR A 96 10.03 -13.54 10.26
N TYR A 97 8.76 -13.30 9.92
CA TYR A 97 8.02 -12.12 10.39
C TYR A 97 8.07 -11.93 11.91
N VAL A 98 8.02 -13.01 12.69
CA VAL A 98 8.12 -13.00 14.16
C VAL A 98 9.52 -12.54 14.64
N MET A 99 10.56 -12.78 13.84
CA MET A 99 11.94 -12.39 14.17
C MET A 99 12.11 -10.86 14.16
N LEU A 100 11.28 -10.11 13.41
CA LEU A 100 11.30 -8.64 13.45
C LEU A 100 10.95 -8.11 14.85
N TYR A 101 10.16 -8.86 15.64
CA TYR A 101 9.78 -8.50 17.01
C TYR A 101 10.80 -8.97 18.06
N ARG A 102 11.99 -9.45 17.67
CA ARG A 102 13.01 -9.97 18.60
C ARG A 102 13.45 -8.97 19.66
N TYR A 103 13.49 -7.68 19.34
CA TYR A 103 13.88 -6.60 20.26
C TYR A 103 12.72 -6.01 21.10
N SER A 104 11.54 -6.63 21.02
CA SER A 104 10.34 -6.24 21.77
C SER A 104 10.48 -6.60 23.25
N THR A 105 10.32 -5.61 24.14
CA THR A 105 10.27 -5.80 25.59
C THR A 105 8.91 -6.33 26.04
N LEU A 106 8.80 -6.79 27.29
CA LEU A 106 7.52 -7.25 27.84
C LEU A 106 6.44 -6.17 27.80
N ASN A 107 6.80 -4.91 28.08
CA ASN A 107 5.87 -3.78 27.99
C ASN A 107 5.39 -3.56 26.55
N ASP A 108 6.28 -3.66 25.56
CA ASP A 108 5.92 -3.54 24.14
C ASP A 108 4.92 -4.64 23.74
N LYS A 109 5.11 -5.87 24.23
CA LYS A 109 4.18 -6.98 23.97
C LYS A 109 2.79 -6.73 24.57
N LEU A 110 2.72 -6.15 25.78
CA LEU A 110 1.45 -5.80 26.41
C LEU A 110 0.73 -4.69 25.64
N ILE A 111 1.45 -3.65 25.22
CA ILE A 111 0.88 -2.55 24.42
C ILE A 111 0.39 -3.09 23.08
N MET A 112 1.17 -3.93 22.38
CA MET A 112 0.75 -4.56 21.14
C MET A 112 -0.50 -5.43 21.31
N ALA A 113 -0.62 -6.19 22.40
CA ALA A 113 -1.81 -6.99 22.67
C ALA A 113 -3.05 -6.12 22.91
N LEU A 114 -2.91 -5.03 23.67
CA LEU A 114 -3.99 -4.07 23.90
C LEU A 114 -4.40 -3.33 22.62
N SER A 115 -3.43 -2.91 21.80
CA SER A 115 -3.68 -2.28 20.51
C SER A 115 -4.31 -3.24 19.52
N ALA A 116 -3.90 -4.52 19.52
CA ALA A 116 -4.53 -5.55 18.70
C ALA A 116 -6.00 -5.78 19.09
N PHE A 117 -6.29 -5.87 20.39
CA PHE A 117 -7.66 -5.95 20.88
C PHE A 117 -8.49 -4.72 20.47
N SER A 118 -7.92 -3.52 20.63
CA SER A 118 -8.58 -2.26 20.27
C SER A 118 -8.82 -2.15 18.76
N ALA A 119 -7.89 -2.62 17.92
CA ALA A 119 -8.04 -2.66 16.47
C ALA A 119 -9.17 -3.61 16.05
N ILE A 120 -9.31 -4.76 16.72
CA ILE A 120 -10.40 -5.71 16.45
C ILE A 120 -11.74 -5.08 16.80
N VAL A 121 -11.84 -4.44 17.97
CA VAL A 121 -13.06 -3.75 18.40
C VAL A 121 -13.37 -2.59 17.45
N GLY A 122 -12.42 -1.71 17.16
CA GLY A 122 -12.57 -0.59 16.23
C GLY A 122 -13.05 -1.04 14.84
N GLY A 123 -12.49 -2.13 14.30
CA GLY A 123 -12.95 -2.70 13.04
C GLY A 123 -14.38 -3.27 13.09
N ALA A 124 -14.81 -3.79 14.24
CA ALA A 124 -16.16 -4.31 14.43
C ALA A 124 -17.24 -3.21 14.57
N LEU A 125 -16.86 -2.00 14.98
CA LEU A 125 -17.80 -0.88 15.16
C LEU A 125 -18.40 -0.38 13.85
N LEU A 126 -17.64 -0.36 12.75
CA LEU A 126 -18.13 0.06 11.43
C LEU A 126 -19.35 -0.77 10.97
N PRO A 127 -19.30 -2.12 10.96
CA PRO A 127 -20.48 -2.95 10.70
C PRO A 127 -21.63 -2.72 11.68
N LEU A 128 -21.34 -2.50 12.95
CA LEU A 128 -22.37 -2.27 13.97
C LEU A 128 -23.13 -0.96 13.70
N MET A 129 -22.43 0.10 13.28
CA MET A 129 -23.02 1.38 12.88
C MET A 129 -24.06 1.20 11.75
N THR A 130 -23.77 0.33 10.78
CA THR A 130 -24.73 0.04 9.70
C THR A 130 -25.99 -0.70 10.17
N VAL A 131 -25.90 -1.52 11.24
CA VAL A 131 -27.06 -2.18 11.84
C VAL A 131 -27.97 -1.17 12.52
N VAL A 132 -27.38 -0.24 13.26
CA VAL A 132 -28.09 0.87 13.91
C VAL A 132 -28.78 1.73 12.84
N PHE A 133 -28.07 2.05 11.76
CA PHE A 133 -28.63 2.79 10.62
C PHE A 133 -29.79 2.06 9.92
N GLY A 134 -29.71 0.74 9.76
CA GLY A 134 -30.82 -0.05 9.23
C GLY A 134 -32.03 -0.05 10.17
N GLY A 135 -31.81 -0.09 11.48
CA GLY A 135 -32.85 0.09 12.49
C GLY A 135 -33.56 1.44 12.32
N LEU A 136 -32.78 2.52 12.27
CA LEU A 136 -33.27 3.87 12.04
C LEU A 136 -34.11 3.99 10.75
N THR A 137 -33.61 3.42 9.65
CA THR A 137 -34.32 3.40 8.35
C THR A 137 -35.66 2.67 8.45
N THR A 138 -35.74 1.61 9.25
CA THR A 138 -37.00 0.89 9.50
C THR A 138 -38.01 1.77 10.22
N THR A 139 -37.58 2.50 11.24
CA THR A 139 -38.44 3.43 12.00
C THR A 139 -38.96 4.56 11.12
N PHE A 140 -38.12 5.13 10.26
CA PHE A 140 -38.56 6.11 9.26
C PHE A 140 -39.60 5.53 8.31
N ASN A 141 -39.36 4.33 7.78
CA ASN A 141 -40.31 3.69 6.88
C ASN A 141 -41.68 3.43 7.57
N GLN A 142 -41.69 2.98 8.82
CA GLN A 142 -42.92 2.78 9.59
C GLN A 142 -43.68 4.09 9.85
N PHE A 143 -42.97 5.20 10.06
CA PHE A 143 -43.59 6.52 10.19
C PHE A 143 -44.26 6.98 8.89
N PHE A 144 -43.58 6.82 7.75
CA PHE A 144 -44.14 7.17 6.43
C PHE A 144 -45.33 6.28 6.03
N LEU A 145 -45.38 5.05 6.52
CA LEU A 145 -46.50 4.13 6.33
C LEU A 145 -47.63 4.35 7.37
N GLU A 146 -47.56 5.41 8.18
CA GLU A 146 -48.52 5.75 9.25
C GLU A 146 -48.75 4.64 10.29
N GLN A 147 -47.76 3.75 10.47
CA GLN A 147 -47.85 2.61 11.39
C GLN A 147 -47.47 2.96 12.84
N ILE A 148 -46.84 4.12 13.07
CA ILE A 148 -46.36 4.56 14.38
C ILE A 148 -46.73 6.01 14.68
N THR A 149 -47.01 6.30 15.95
CA THR A 149 -47.32 7.66 16.43
C THR A 149 -46.05 8.53 16.45
N LYS A 150 -46.21 9.85 16.27
CA LYS A 150 -45.13 10.85 16.35
C LYS A 150 -44.30 10.76 17.64
N GLU A 151 -44.94 10.47 18.77
CA GLU A 151 -44.26 10.31 20.07
C GLU A 151 -43.30 9.11 20.07
N HIS A 152 -43.74 7.96 19.57
CA HIS A 152 -42.92 6.76 19.47
C HIS A 152 -41.75 6.95 18.48
N PHE A 153 -42.01 7.64 17.36
CA PHE A 153 -40.98 8.01 16.39
C PHE A 153 -39.88 8.88 17.03
N ASN A 154 -40.27 9.95 17.74
CA ASN A 154 -39.30 10.83 18.42
C ASN A 154 -38.49 10.10 19.49
N HIS A 155 -39.12 9.18 20.24
CA HIS A 155 -38.43 8.37 21.23
C HIS A 155 -37.37 7.44 20.60
N GLU A 156 -37.73 6.74 19.52
CA GLU A 156 -36.78 5.88 18.79
C GLU A 156 -35.66 6.69 18.12
N LEU A 157 -35.97 7.86 17.52
CA LEU A 157 -34.95 8.76 16.98
C LEU A 157 -33.93 9.20 18.03
N ASN A 158 -34.39 9.61 19.21
CA ASN A 158 -33.51 10.02 20.29
C ASN A 158 -32.61 8.86 20.76
N ARG A 159 -33.19 7.65 20.86
CA ARG A 159 -32.45 6.44 21.21
C ARG A 159 -31.38 6.08 20.17
N PHE A 160 -31.71 6.09 18.88
CA PHE A 160 -30.75 5.82 17.81
C PHE A 160 -29.66 6.90 17.72
N SER A 161 -30.01 8.16 17.93
CA SER A 161 -29.04 9.26 18.00
C SER A 161 -28.00 9.05 19.11
N LEU A 162 -28.45 8.65 20.31
CA LEU A 162 -27.55 8.30 21.42
C LEU A 162 -26.66 7.09 21.08
N TYR A 163 -27.19 6.08 20.38
CA TYR A 163 -26.36 4.96 19.90
C TYR A 163 -25.28 5.41 18.91
N PHE A 164 -25.58 6.32 17.96
CA PHE A 164 -24.56 6.88 17.08
C PHE A 164 -23.48 7.64 17.85
N LEU A 165 -23.87 8.42 18.86
CA LEU A 165 -22.91 9.14 19.71
C LEU A 165 -21.99 8.18 20.48
N TYR A 166 -22.55 7.17 21.14
CA TYR A 166 -21.75 6.19 21.88
C TYR A 166 -20.85 5.36 20.97
N LEU A 167 -21.32 4.98 19.78
CA LEU A 167 -20.49 4.30 18.79
C LEU A 167 -19.36 5.19 18.29
N ALA A 168 -19.62 6.46 18.01
CA ALA A 168 -18.58 7.40 17.55
C ALA A 168 -17.49 7.61 18.62
N ILE A 169 -17.88 7.78 19.89
CA ILE A 169 -16.93 7.91 21.00
C ILE A 169 -16.13 6.61 21.17
N GLY A 170 -16.80 5.46 21.13
CA GLY A 170 -16.13 4.16 21.21
C GLY A 170 -15.14 3.95 20.06
N GLU A 171 -15.55 4.21 18.83
CA GLU A 171 -14.72 4.08 17.63
C GLU A 171 -13.50 4.98 17.72
N TYR A 172 -13.69 6.24 18.09
CA TYR A 172 -12.59 7.18 18.28
C TYR A 172 -11.57 6.68 19.30
N VAL A 173 -12.02 6.24 20.48
CA VAL A 173 -11.13 5.76 21.56
C VAL A 173 -10.38 4.49 21.14
N PHE A 174 -11.07 3.49 20.58
CA PHE A 174 -10.44 2.23 20.21
C PHE A 174 -9.48 2.37 19.02
N VAL A 175 -9.86 3.14 18.00
CA VAL A 175 -8.98 3.41 16.85
C VAL A 175 -7.78 4.25 17.28
N TYR A 176 -7.95 5.20 18.18
CA TYR A 176 -6.85 5.99 18.73
C TYR A 176 -5.86 5.13 19.52
N ILE A 177 -6.33 4.29 20.44
CA ILE A 177 -5.48 3.36 21.23
C ILE A 177 -4.75 2.37 20.30
N ALA A 178 -5.44 1.84 19.29
CA ALA A 178 -4.84 0.96 18.31
C ALA A 178 -3.71 1.67 17.54
N THR A 179 -4.01 2.84 16.96
CA THR A 179 -3.07 3.59 16.12
C THR A 179 -1.87 4.08 16.94
N ALA A 180 -2.12 4.70 18.10
CA ALA A 180 -1.05 5.22 18.96
C ALA A 180 -0.17 4.09 19.50
N GLY A 181 -0.75 2.97 19.95
CA GLY A 181 0.04 1.88 20.50
C GLY A 181 0.85 1.09 19.45
N PHE A 182 0.31 0.88 18.25
CA PHE A 182 1.09 0.31 17.15
C PHE A 182 2.22 1.24 16.69
N LEU A 183 1.95 2.55 16.58
CA LEU A 183 2.98 3.52 16.20
C LEU A 183 4.08 3.63 17.26
N TYR A 184 3.72 3.72 18.54
CA TYR A 184 4.67 3.77 19.65
C TYR A 184 5.57 2.53 19.72
N THR A 185 4.97 1.33 19.65
CA THR A 185 5.75 0.08 19.69
C THR A 185 6.61 -0.10 18.43
N GLY A 186 6.13 0.36 17.27
CA GLY A 186 6.89 0.44 16.03
C GLY A 186 8.16 1.27 16.14
N GLU A 187 8.04 2.51 16.59
CA GLU A 187 9.17 3.42 16.79
C GLU A 187 10.17 2.88 17.82
N HIS A 188 9.67 2.32 18.92
CA HIS A 188 10.53 1.79 19.96
C HIS A 188 11.32 0.55 19.52
N ILE A 189 10.69 -0.38 18.80
CA ILE A 189 11.36 -1.57 18.24
C ILE A 189 12.34 -1.15 17.15
N SER A 190 11.93 -0.25 16.24
CA SER A 190 12.77 0.28 15.17
C SER A 190 14.00 1.01 15.73
N GLY A 191 13.82 1.84 16.77
CA GLY A 191 14.92 2.52 17.46
C GLY A 191 15.97 1.56 18.01
N LYS A 192 15.55 0.46 18.66
CA LYS A 192 16.47 -0.60 19.12
C LYS A 192 17.16 -1.32 17.97
N ILE A 193 16.46 -1.53 16.85
CA ILE A 193 17.07 -2.10 15.65
C ILE A 193 18.16 -1.17 15.13
N ARG A 194 17.88 0.15 14.98
CA ARG A 194 18.88 1.15 14.55
C ARG A 194 20.08 1.18 15.50
N GLU A 195 19.86 1.16 16.81
CA GLU A 195 20.93 1.16 17.81
C GLU A 195 21.83 -0.08 17.70
N ASN A 196 21.23 -1.27 17.64
CA ASN A 196 22.00 -2.51 17.51
C ASN A 196 22.67 -2.66 16.15
N PHE A 197 22.04 -2.17 15.09
CA PHE A 197 22.62 -2.11 13.76
C PHE A 197 23.86 -1.21 13.73
N LEU A 198 23.77 0.00 14.29
CA LEU A 198 24.90 0.91 14.38
C LEU A 198 26.03 0.32 15.23
N LYS A 199 25.71 -0.28 16.39
CA LYS A 199 26.69 -0.97 17.23
C LYS A 199 27.37 -2.14 16.50
N ALA A 200 26.64 -2.89 15.68
CA ALA A 200 27.20 -4.00 14.93
C ALA A 200 28.12 -3.52 13.80
N ILE A 201 27.69 -2.50 13.04
CA ILE A 201 28.48 -1.91 11.96
C ILE A 201 29.80 -1.31 12.46
N LEU A 202 29.77 -0.58 13.58
CA LEU A 202 30.98 0.02 14.16
C LEU A 202 32.00 -1.01 14.67
N ARG A 203 31.63 -2.29 14.83
CA ARG A 203 32.51 -3.37 15.27
C ARG A 203 33.04 -4.23 14.12
N GLN A 204 32.68 -3.91 12.88
CA GLN A 204 33.03 -4.69 11.71
C GLN A 204 34.42 -4.30 11.17
N ASN A 205 35.12 -5.25 10.55
CA ASN A 205 36.45 -5.03 9.94
C ASN A 205 36.38 -4.07 8.73
N ILE A 206 37.44 -3.30 8.46
CA ILE A 206 37.59 -2.44 7.29
C ILE A 206 37.32 -3.18 5.97
N ALA A 207 37.71 -4.47 5.88
CA ALA A 207 37.48 -5.30 4.69
C ALA A 207 35.99 -5.49 4.34
N PHE A 208 35.08 -5.35 5.31
CA PHE A 208 33.64 -5.34 5.04
C PHE A 208 33.18 -4.04 4.38
N PHE A 209 33.78 -2.92 4.77
CA PHE A 209 33.49 -1.61 4.20
C PHE A 209 34.06 -1.47 2.78
N ASP A 210 35.16 -2.16 2.46
CA ASP A 210 35.74 -2.20 1.10
C ASP A 210 34.79 -2.86 0.08
N GLN A 211 33.86 -3.71 0.53
CA GLN A 211 32.87 -4.36 -0.33
C GLN A 211 31.55 -3.59 -0.45
N LEU A 212 31.34 -2.56 0.37
CA LEU A 212 30.09 -1.80 0.42
C LEU A 212 30.21 -0.51 -0.39
N GLY A 213 29.14 -0.16 -1.10
CA GLY A 213 29.09 1.09 -1.85
C GLY A 213 29.14 2.32 -0.94
N ALA A 214 29.68 3.43 -1.46
CA ALA A 214 29.65 4.71 -0.76
C ALA A 214 28.20 5.10 -0.40
N GLY A 215 27.92 5.33 0.88
CA GLY A 215 26.59 5.72 1.36
C GLY A 215 25.58 4.57 1.52
N GLU A 216 25.94 3.33 1.16
CA GLU A 216 25.04 2.18 1.27
C GLU A 216 24.60 1.93 2.71
N ILE A 217 25.52 2.02 3.67
CA ILE A 217 25.24 1.88 5.10
C ILE A 217 24.25 2.95 5.61
N THR A 218 24.43 4.20 5.16
CA THR A 218 23.57 5.33 5.52
C THR A 218 22.15 5.13 4.99
N THR A 219 22.02 4.58 3.79
CA THR A 219 20.72 4.20 3.23
C THR A 219 20.09 3.06 4.02
N ARG A 220 20.83 2.00 4.36
CA ARG A 220 20.31 0.85 5.12
C ARG A 220 19.85 1.22 6.53
N ILE A 221 20.60 2.05 7.26
CA ILE A 221 20.19 2.48 8.62
C ILE A 221 18.91 3.35 8.60
N THR A 222 18.67 4.05 7.51
CA THR A 222 17.54 4.99 7.39
C THR A 222 16.37 4.35 6.65
N SER A 223 16.52 4.09 5.35
CA SER A 223 15.47 3.59 4.46
C SER A 223 14.97 2.20 4.88
N ASP A 224 15.87 1.22 5.02
CA ASP A 224 15.43 -0.16 5.33
C ASP A 224 14.81 -0.23 6.72
N THR A 225 15.33 0.54 7.68
CA THR A 225 14.80 0.54 9.03
C THR A 225 13.45 1.26 9.13
N ASN A 226 13.21 2.29 8.30
CA ASN A 226 11.88 2.91 8.18
C ASN A 226 10.88 1.96 7.51
N LEU A 227 11.29 1.23 6.46
CA LEU A 227 10.45 0.20 5.84
C LEU A 227 10.06 -0.90 6.84
N VAL A 228 11.01 -1.32 7.69
CA VAL A 228 10.73 -2.26 8.78
C VAL A 228 9.75 -1.65 9.78
N GLN A 229 9.94 -0.39 10.17
CA GLN A 229 9.06 0.33 11.10
C GLN A 229 7.62 0.42 10.57
N ASP A 230 7.44 0.82 9.32
CA ASP A 230 6.12 0.85 8.66
C ASP A 230 5.46 -0.54 8.65
N GLY A 231 6.25 -1.58 8.36
CA GLY A 231 5.79 -2.96 8.25
C GLY A 231 5.37 -3.61 9.59
N ILE A 232 6.00 -3.24 10.70
CA ILE A 232 5.67 -3.76 12.04
C ILE A 232 4.62 -2.92 12.79
N SER A 233 4.38 -1.68 12.35
CA SER A 233 3.49 -0.74 13.04
C SER A 233 2.19 -0.52 12.27
N GLU A 234 2.15 0.50 11.41
CA GLU A 234 0.96 0.99 10.72
C GLU A 234 0.28 -0.13 9.93
N LYS A 235 1.04 -0.91 9.16
CA LYS A 235 0.49 -1.94 8.28
C LYS A 235 -0.16 -3.09 9.07
N VAL A 236 0.34 -3.41 10.26
CA VAL A 236 -0.24 -4.45 11.13
C VAL A 236 -1.58 -4.01 11.71
N GLY A 237 -1.63 -2.78 12.21
CA GLY A 237 -2.88 -2.22 12.73
C GLY A 237 -3.97 -2.16 11.66
N LEU A 238 -3.61 -1.69 10.46
CA LEU A 238 -4.53 -1.61 9.32
C LEU A 238 -5.02 -2.99 8.86
N THR A 239 -4.13 -3.98 8.75
CA THR A 239 -4.51 -5.34 8.33
C THR A 239 -5.39 -6.03 9.36
N LEU A 240 -5.09 -5.89 10.65
CA LEU A 240 -5.91 -6.45 11.72
C LEU A 240 -7.31 -5.81 11.77
N THR A 241 -7.36 -4.48 11.64
CA THR A 241 -8.63 -3.74 11.57
C THR A 241 -9.44 -4.19 10.35
N ALA A 242 -8.82 -4.26 9.17
CA ALA A 242 -9.47 -4.72 7.95
C ALA A 242 -10.01 -6.16 8.07
N LEU A 243 -9.24 -7.06 8.68
CA LEU A 243 -9.67 -8.44 8.93
C LEU A 243 -10.84 -8.49 9.92
N ALA A 244 -10.77 -7.75 11.03
CA ALA A 244 -11.84 -7.67 12.02
C ALA A 244 -13.14 -7.10 11.42
N THR A 245 -13.03 -6.03 10.64
CA THR A 245 -14.15 -5.46 9.88
C THR A 245 -14.70 -6.48 8.90
N PHE A 246 -13.84 -7.23 8.20
CA PHE A 246 -14.23 -8.28 7.25
C PHE A 246 -14.99 -9.44 7.91
N VAL A 247 -14.50 -9.95 9.04
CA VAL A 247 -15.17 -11.02 9.78
C VAL A 247 -16.49 -10.52 10.34
N THR A 248 -16.50 -9.35 10.99
CA THR A 248 -17.69 -8.81 11.66
C THR A 248 -18.83 -8.51 10.68
N ALA A 249 -18.60 -7.77 9.59
CA ALA A 249 -19.72 -7.51 8.67
C ALA A 249 -20.13 -8.75 7.85
N PHE A 250 -19.28 -9.78 7.72
CA PHE A 250 -19.72 -11.05 7.14
C PHE A 250 -20.70 -11.74 8.09
N ILE A 251 -20.33 -11.88 9.37
CA ILE A 251 -21.19 -12.43 10.44
C ILE A 251 -22.51 -11.64 10.52
N VAL A 252 -22.45 -10.31 10.63
CA VAL A 252 -23.65 -9.45 10.71
C VAL A 252 -24.53 -9.61 9.48
N SER A 253 -23.96 -9.66 8.27
CA SER A 253 -24.75 -9.85 7.05
C SER A 253 -25.49 -11.19 7.04
N PHE A 254 -24.81 -12.28 7.41
CA PHE A 254 -25.40 -13.62 7.44
C PHE A 254 -26.48 -13.77 8.52
N ILE A 255 -26.29 -13.12 9.68
CA ILE A 255 -27.30 -13.08 10.75
C ILE A 255 -28.56 -12.34 10.30
N LYS A 256 -28.42 -11.24 9.54
CA LYS A 256 -29.56 -10.43 9.10
C LYS A 256 -30.38 -11.13 8.01
N ASP A 257 -29.73 -11.61 6.95
CA ASP A 257 -30.38 -12.40 5.90
C ASP A 257 -29.34 -13.24 5.17
N ALA A 258 -29.37 -14.55 5.36
CA ALA A 258 -28.43 -15.48 4.72
C ALA A 258 -28.65 -15.65 3.21
N ARG A 259 -29.88 -15.46 2.71
CA ARG A 259 -30.24 -15.71 1.30
C ARG A 259 -29.78 -14.54 0.42
N LEU A 260 -30.14 -13.32 0.79
CA LEU A 260 -29.69 -12.10 0.09
C LEU A 260 -28.16 -12.00 0.16
N THR A 261 -27.60 -12.31 1.32
CA THR A 261 -26.16 -12.37 1.56
C THR A 261 -25.45 -13.36 0.64
N GLY A 262 -25.99 -14.56 0.46
CA GLY A 262 -25.40 -15.61 -0.39
C GLY A 262 -25.39 -15.22 -1.86
N ILE A 263 -26.46 -14.59 -2.37
CA ILE A 263 -26.52 -14.10 -3.74
C ILE A 263 -25.46 -13.03 -3.98
N LEU A 264 -25.34 -12.08 -3.05
CA LEU A 264 -24.34 -11.01 -3.12
C LEU A 264 -22.91 -11.50 -2.87
N LEU A 265 -22.71 -12.70 -2.32
CA LEU A 265 -21.38 -13.29 -2.15
C LEU A 265 -20.79 -13.77 -3.49
N SER A 266 -21.63 -14.13 -4.46
CA SER A 266 -21.20 -14.53 -5.81
C SER A 266 -20.33 -13.46 -6.48
N THR A 267 -20.64 -12.18 -6.28
CA THR A 267 -19.88 -11.05 -6.83
C THR A 267 -18.51 -10.89 -6.16
N VAL A 268 -18.36 -11.27 -4.89
CA VAL A 268 -17.05 -11.28 -4.20
C VAL A 268 -16.15 -12.36 -4.81
N PHE A 269 -16.69 -13.55 -5.07
CA PHE A 269 -15.94 -14.61 -5.77
C PHE A 269 -15.53 -14.18 -7.18
N ALA A 270 -16.39 -13.48 -7.90
CA ALA A 270 -16.05 -12.92 -9.22
C ALA A 270 -14.88 -11.91 -9.12
N ILE A 271 -14.89 -11.02 -8.12
CA ILE A 271 -13.79 -10.07 -7.88
C ILE A 271 -12.49 -10.82 -7.59
N VAL A 272 -12.50 -11.79 -6.67
CA VAL A 272 -11.31 -12.57 -6.29
C VAL A 272 -10.76 -13.34 -7.49
N PHE A 273 -11.62 -13.93 -8.31
CA PHE A 273 -11.19 -14.68 -9.50
C PHE A 273 -10.55 -13.76 -10.54
N THR A 274 -11.18 -12.62 -10.85
CA THR A 274 -10.65 -11.66 -11.82
C THR A 274 -9.36 -11.01 -11.32
N MET A 275 -9.26 -10.64 -10.04
CA MET A 275 -8.01 -10.13 -9.46
C MET A 275 -6.91 -11.20 -9.44
N GLY A 276 -7.22 -12.41 -9.01
CA GLY A 276 -6.25 -13.52 -8.96
C GLY A 276 -5.70 -13.86 -10.35
N GLY A 277 -6.59 -13.92 -11.35
CA GLY A 277 -6.21 -14.16 -12.74
C GLY A 277 -5.38 -13.03 -13.32
N MET A 278 -5.80 -11.77 -13.14
CA MET A 278 -5.14 -10.61 -13.76
C MET A 278 -3.83 -10.22 -13.07
N SER A 279 -3.70 -10.46 -11.76
CA SER A 279 -2.49 -10.14 -10.99
C SER A 279 -1.24 -10.86 -11.53
N GLY A 280 -1.37 -12.12 -11.95
CA GLY A 280 -0.26 -12.86 -12.56
C GLY A 280 0.25 -12.21 -13.85
N PHE A 281 -0.65 -11.67 -14.68
CA PHE A 281 -0.28 -10.95 -15.89
C PHE A 281 0.41 -9.61 -15.57
N ILE A 282 -0.08 -8.88 -14.57
CA ILE A 282 0.55 -7.62 -14.13
C ILE A 282 2.00 -7.87 -13.70
N VAL A 283 2.24 -8.87 -12.84
CA VAL A 283 3.59 -9.20 -12.37
C VAL A 283 4.50 -9.62 -13.53
N LYS A 284 3.98 -10.43 -14.47
CA LYS A 284 4.74 -10.87 -15.64
C LYS A 284 5.14 -9.69 -16.55
N PHE A 285 4.22 -8.80 -16.87
CA PHE A 285 4.49 -7.65 -17.73
C PHE A 285 5.35 -6.58 -17.03
N ASN A 286 5.17 -6.38 -15.73
CA ASN A 286 6.02 -5.50 -14.94
C ASN A 286 7.47 -6.01 -14.96
N LYS A 287 7.69 -7.30 -14.67
CA LYS A 287 9.04 -7.89 -14.72
C LYS A 287 9.69 -7.76 -16.10
N ALA A 288 8.94 -7.98 -17.17
CA ALA A 288 9.44 -7.83 -18.54
C ALA A 288 9.82 -6.38 -18.87
N SER A 289 8.97 -5.42 -18.49
CA SER A 289 9.25 -3.99 -18.66
C SER A 289 10.49 -3.55 -17.88
N LEU A 290 10.59 -3.96 -16.61
CA LEU A 290 11.74 -3.63 -15.75
C LEU A 290 13.06 -4.23 -16.27
N SER A 291 13.01 -5.44 -16.84
CA SER A 291 14.18 -6.07 -17.46
C SER A 291 14.70 -5.26 -18.65
N SER A 292 13.81 -4.83 -19.56
CA SER A 292 14.20 -4.01 -20.71
C SER A 292 14.68 -2.61 -20.30
N TYR A 293 14.09 -2.03 -19.25
CA TYR A 293 14.58 -0.79 -18.65
C TYR A 293 15.99 -0.94 -18.07
N ALA A 294 16.29 -2.04 -17.40
CA ALA A 294 17.61 -2.30 -16.82
C ALA A 294 18.70 -2.45 -17.90
N GLU A 295 18.40 -3.13 -19.00
CA GLU A 295 19.30 -3.23 -20.16
C GLU A 295 19.60 -1.86 -20.77
N GLY A 296 18.56 -1.04 -21.01
CA GLY A 296 18.74 0.33 -21.52
C GLY A 296 19.51 1.22 -20.55
N GLY A 297 19.27 1.08 -19.25
CA GLY A 297 20.02 1.77 -18.19
C GLY A 297 21.50 1.42 -18.19
N THR A 298 21.84 0.14 -18.40
CA THR A 298 23.24 -0.32 -18.50
C THR A 298 23.95 0.33 -19.70
N VAL A 299 23.28 0.37 -20.86
CA VAL A 299 23.83 1.04 -22.06
C VAL A 299 24.02 2.53 -21.81
N ALA A 300 23.06 3.19 -21.18
CA ALA A 300 23.17 4.61 -20.84
C ALA A 300 24.35 4.87 -19.87
N GLU A 301 24.52 4.01 -18.86
CA GLU A 301 25.62 4.11 -17.90
C GLU A 301 26.99 3.96 -18.59
N GLU A 302 27.15 2.99 -19.49
CA GLU A 302 28.38 2.78 -20.25
C GLU A 302 28.73 3.99 -21.13
N VAL A 303 27.72 4.55 -21.81
CA VAL A 303 27.89 5.73 -22.67
C VAL A 303 28.24 6.99 -21.87
N ILE A 304 27.60 7.20 -20.72
CA ILE A 304 27.87 8.36 -19.85
C ILE A 304 29.26 8.24 -19.22
N SER A 305 29.62 7.04 -18.75
CA SER A 305 30.96 6.75 -18.21
C SER A 305 32.06 7.00 -19.25
N SER A 306 31.78 6.71 -20.53
CA SER A 306 32.71 6.89 -21.65
C SER A 306 32.40 8.09 -22.56
N ILE A 307 31.76 9.15 -22.04
CA ILE A 307 31.25 10.28 -22.85
C ILE A 307 32.31 10.95 -23.74
N ARG A 308 33.56 10.98 -23.29
CA ARG A 308 34.70 11.51 -24.06
C ARG A 308 34.90 10.74 -25.37
N ASN A 309 34.73 9.42 -25.35
CA ASN A 309 34.86 8.57 -26.53
C ASN A 309 33.68 8.78 -27.49
N ALA A 310 32.45 8.86 -26.95
CA ALA A 310 31.26 9.15 -27.75
C ALA A 310 31.37 10.48 -28.51
N LYS A 311 31.91 11.51 -27.86
CA LYS A 311 32.21 12.82 -28.47
C LYS A 311 33.36 12.75 -29.47
N ALA A 312 34.47 12.09 -29.14
CA ALA A 312 35.65 12.00 -29.99
C ALA A 312 35.38 11.31 -31.33
N PHE A 313 34.51 10.27 -31.33
CA PHE A 313 34.15 9.54 -32.54
C PHE A 313 32.84 10.03 -33.18
N ASN A 314 32.20 11.08 -32.64
CA ASN A 314 30.92 11.61 -33.11
C ASN A 314 29.81 10.53 -33.24
N THR A 315 29.78 9.58 -32.30
CA THR A 315 28.85 8.43 -32.32
C THR A 315 27.57 8.67 -31.52
N GLU A 316 27.34 9.89 -31.04
CA GLU A 316 26.21 10.24 -30.17
C GLU A 316 24.86 9.79 -30.74
N ARG A 317 24.61 10.06 -32.02
CA ARG A 317 23.35 9.67 -32.68
C ARG A 317 23.14 8.16 -32.70
N LYS A 318 24.20 7.38 -32.86
CA LYS A 318 24.14 5.91 -32.90
C LYS A 318 23.84 5.35 -31.52
N LEU A 319 24.45 5.92 -30.48
CA LEU A 319 24.25 5.51 -29.08
C LEU A 319 22.86 5.88 -28.58
N VAL A 320 22.34 7.06 -28.94
CA VAL A 320 20.95 7.44 -28.67
C VAL A 320 19.98 6.49 -29.35
N ALA A 321 20.18 6.17 -30.63
CA ALA A 321 19.32 5.22 -31.34
C ALA A 321 19.33 3.81 -30.72
N GLN A 322 20.46 3.38 -30.14
CA GLN A 322 20.55 2.12 -29.41
C GLN A 322 19.77 2.18 -28.09
N TYR A 323 19.86 3.28 -27.34
CA TYR A 323 19.06 3.49 -26.14
C TYR A 323 17.56 3.54 -26.44
N ASP A 324 17.16 4.26 -27.49
CA ASP A 324 15.76 4.36 -27.94
C ASP A 324 15.17 2.98 -28.31
N ALA A 325 15.99 2.09 -28.89
CA ALA A 325 15.55 0.72 -29.19
C ALA A 325 15.18 -0.07 -27.92
N HIS A 326 15.97 0.06 -26.83
CA HIS A 326 15.64 -0.55 -25.54
C HIS A 326 14.40 0.11 -24.91
N LEU A 327 14.28 1.43 -25.01
CA LEU A 327 13.15 2.18 -24.45
C LEU A 327 11.82 1.84 -25.14
N ALA A 328 11.81 1.69 -26.46
CA ALA A 328 10.62 1.31 -27.23
C ALA A 328 10.09 -0.08 -26.83
N VAL A 329 10.98 -1.02 -26.52
CA VAL A 329 10.60 -2.35 -26.02
C VAL A 329 10.01 -2.24 -24.61
N ALA A 330 10.67 -1.47 -23.73
CA ALA A 330 10.21 -1.24 -22.37
C ALA A 330 8.84 -0.56 -22.33
N GLU A 331 8.62 0.43 -23.20
CA GLU A 331 7.35 1.14 -23.39
C GLU A 331 6.24 0.18 -23.83
N LYS A 332 6.49 -0.69 -24.80
CA LYS A 332 5.49 -1.66 -25.29
C LYS A 332 5.02 -2.60 -24.17
N TRP A 333 5.92 -3.05 -23.31
CA TRP A 333 5.58 -3.87 -22.14
C TRP A 333 4.89 -3.05 -21.04
N GLY A 334 5.34 -1.81 -20.81
CA GLY A 334 4.73 -0.87 -19.90
C GLY A 334 3.28 -0.53 -20.27
N PHE A 335 3.01 -0.28 -21.55
CA PHE A 335 1.68 -0.03 -22.07
C PHE A 335 0.76 -1.24 -21.83
N LYS A 336 1.23 -2.45 -22.13
CA LYS A 336 0.47 -3.69 -21.85
C LYS A 336 0.17 -3.86 -20.36
N MET A 337 1.16 -3.62 -19.49
CA MET A 337 0.96 -3.65 -18.04
C MET A 337 -0.10 -2.63 -17.60
N LYS A 338 -0.02 -1.39 -18.07
CA LYS A 338 -0.97 -0.33 -17.70
C LYS A 338 -2.37 -0.60 -18.26
N ALA A 339 -2.51 -1.10 -19.48
CA ALA A 339 -3.79 -1.51 -20.06
C ALA A 339 -4.45 -2.65 -19.25
N VAL A 340 -3.65 -3.64 -18.82
CA VAL A 340 -4.11 -4.73 -17.96
C VAL A 340 -4.52 -4.22 -16.57
N THR A 341 -3.74 -3.31 -16.00
CA THR A 341 -4.07 -2.70 -14.70
C THR A 341 -5.33 -1.83 -14.78
N GLY A 342 -5.48 -1.03 -15.82
CA GLY A 342 -6.65 -0.20 -16.06
C GLY A 342 -7.93 -1.02 -16.28
N SER A 343 -7.83 -2.08 -17.09
CA SER A 343 -8.97 -3.01 -17.28
C SER A 343 -9.36 -3.73 -15.98
N MET A 344 -8.39 -4.13 -15.14
CA MET A 344 -8.65 -4.71 -13.82
C MET A 344 -9.46 -3.76 -12.92
N ILE A 345 -9.06 -2.48 -12.85
CA ILE A 345 -9.80 -1.46 -12.08
C ILE A 345 -11.19 -1.24 -12.67
N GLY A 346 -11.32 -1.22 -14.00
CA GLY A 346 -12.60 -1.13 -14.69
C GLY A 346 -13.55 -2.28 -14.34
N PHE A 347 -13.06 -3.53 -14.37
CA PHE A 347 -13.84 -4.69 -13.94
C PHE A 347 -14.23 -4.62 -12.46
N LEU A 348 -13.31 -4.19 -11.59
CA LEU A 348 -13.59 -4.02 -10.16
C LEU A 348 -14.75 -3.05 -9.93
N MET A 349 -14.72 -1.88 -10.56
CA MET A 349 -15.79 -0.88 -10.43
C MET A 349 -17.10 -1.38 -11.04
N CYS A 350 -17.04 -2.07 -12.19
CA CYS A 350 -18.21 -2.70 -12.79
C CYS A 350 -18.90 -3.69 -11.84
N TYR A 351 -18.12 -4.58 -11.19
CA TYR A 351 -18.68 -5.54 -10.23
C TYR A 351 -19.32 -4.87 -9.01
N VAL A 352 -18.73 -3.77 -8.51
CA VAL A 352 -19.32 -3.01 -7.39
C VAL A 352 -20.68 -2.42 -7.78
N TYR A 353 -20.80 -1.80 -8.95
CA TYR A 353 -22.07 -1.25 -9.41
C TYR A 353 -23.11 -2.34 -9.73
N LEU A 354 -22.69 -3.45 -10.34
CA LEU A 354 -23.55 -4.60 -10.56
C LEU A 354 -24.04 -5.21 -9.24
N ASN A 355 -23.18 -5.26 -8.21
CA ASN A 355 -23.56 -5.71 -6.88
C ASN A 355 -24.62 -4.79 -6.26
N TYR A 356 -24.50 -3.45 -6.39
CA TYR A 356 -25.53 -2.52 -5.93
C TYR A 356 -26.85 -2.71 -6.67
N SER A 357 -26.82 -2.78 -8.00
CA SER A 357 -28.02 -3.01 -8.80
C SER A 357 -28.72 -4.31 -8.41
N LEU A 358 -27.96 -5.38 -8.21
CA LEU A 358 -28.49 -6.68 -7.79
C LEU A 358 -29.04 -6.64 -6.36
N ALA A 359 -28.34 -5.96 -5.44
CA ALA A 359 -28.78 -5.78 -4.06
C ALA A 359 -30.10 -5.01 -3.98
N PHE A 360 -30.25 -3.93 -4.76
CA PHE A 360 -31.50 -3.17 -4.83
C PHE A 360 -32.63 -3.97 -5.50
N TRP A 361 -32.35 -4.66 -6.60
CA TRP A 361 -33.36 -5.47 -7.31
C TRP A 361 -33.90 -6.61 -6.44
N MET A 362 -33.01 -7.43 -5.87
CA MET A 362 -33.41 -8.53 -4.98
C MET A 362 -33.97 -8.01 -3.65
N GLY A 363 -33.37 -6.96 -3.09
CA GLY A 363 -33.82 -6.33 -1.85
C GLY A 363 -35.25 -5.80 -1.97
N SER A 364 -35.58 -5.11 -3.07
CA SER A 364 -36.93 -4.63 -3.36
C SER A 364 -37.93 -5.78 -3.49
N ARG A 365 -37.59 -6.84 -4.22
CA ARG A 365 -38.47 -8.01 -4.38
C ARG A 365 -38.75 -8.72 -3.05
N TYR A 366 -37.76 -8.83 -2.18
CA TYR A 366 -37.96 -9.43 -0.85
C TYR A 366 -38.72 -8.53 0.12
N LEU A 367 -38.59 -7.20 -0.03
CA LEU A 367 -39.37 -6.23 0.71
C LEU A 367 -40.86 -6.33 0.34
N VAL A 368 -41.18 -6.33 -0.97
CA VAL A 368 -42.56 -6.47 -1.47
C VAL A 368 -43.16 -7.83 -1.10
N GLY A 369 -42.34 -8.88 -1.09
CA GLY A 369 -42.77 -10.22 -0.67
C GLY A 369 -43.05 -10.36 0.83
N GLY A 370 -42.91 -9.30 1.63
CA GLY A 370 -43.12 -9.30 3.08
C GLY A 370 -42.10 -10.13 3.88
N ARG A 371 -41.01 -10.56 3.23
CA ARG A 371 -40.01 -11.47 3.83
C ARG A 371 -38.84 -10.74 4.46
N LEU A 372 -38.65 -9.45 4.15
CA LEU A 372 -37.57 -8.61 4.67
C LEU A 372 -38.12 -7.27 5.18
N LYS A 373 -37.74 -6.89 6.40
CA LYS A 373 -37.93 -5.51 6.88
C LYS A 373 -36.91 -4.60 6.20
N VAL A 374 -37.30 -3.37 5.84
CA VAL A 374 -36.47 -2.39 5.11
C VAL A 374 -35.06 -2.28 5.69
N GLY A 375 -34.94 -2.24 7.02
CA GLY A 375 -33.64 -2.13 7.69
C GLY A 375 -32.67 -3.28 7.47
N ALA A 376 -33.15 -4.52 7.31
CA ALA A 376 -32.27 -5.66 7.04
C ALA A 376 -31.67 -5.58 5.64
N GLY A 377 -32.45 -5.12 4.65
CA GLY A 377 -31.98 -4.87 3.28
C GLY A 377 -30.95 -3.75 3.21
N THR A 378 -31.22 -2.61 3.87
CA THR A 378 -30.28 -1.47 3.89
C THR A 378 -29.00 -1.80 4.66
N THR A 379 -29.09 -2.52 5.79
CA THR A 379 -27.91 -2.94 6.57
C THR A 379 -27.01 -3.87 5.75
N ALA A 380 -27.58 -4.86 5.07
CA ALA A 380 -26.81 -5.82 4.28
C ALA A 380 -26.10 -5.14 3.10
N THR A 381 -26.75 -4.17 2.45
CA THR A 381 -26.16 -3.44 1.32
C THR A 381 -25.10 -2.43 1.75
N VAL A 382 -25.37 -1.62 2.79
CA VAL A 382 -24.46 -0.55 3.25
C VAL A 382 -23.24 -1.12 3.98
N SER A 383 -23.39 -2.16 4.81
CA SER A 383 -22.26 -2.83 5.49
C SER A 383 -21.27 -3.46 4.53
N ARG A 384 -21.73 -3.87 3.35
CA ARG A 384 -20.88 -4.45 2.30
C ARG A 384 -20.26 -3.39 1.39
N SER A 385 -21.01 -2.35 1.08
CA SER A 385 -20.56 -1.18 0.32
C SER A 385 -19.29 -0.56 0.89
N ASN A 386 -19.32 -0.17 2.18
CA ASN A 386 -18.17 0.45 2.85
C ASN A 386 -16.91 -0.44 2.82
N ARG A 387 -17.06 -1.76 2.69
CA ARG A 387 -15.93 -2.70 2.64
C ARG A 387 -15.36 -2.97 1.25
N LEU A 388 -16.12 -2.76 0.18
CA LEU A 388 -15.54 -2.84 -1.17
C LEU A 388 -14.76 -1.56 -1.51
N GLN A 389 -15.07 -0.45 -0.86
CA GLN A 389 -14.36 0.82 -1.02
C GLN A 389 -13.20 1.02 -0.04
N GLY A 390 -13.30 0.55 1.21
CA GLY A 390 -12.26 0.76 2.23
C GLY A 390 -10.85 0.22 1.88
N PRO A 391 -10.68 -1.07 1.52
CA PRO A 391 -9.38 -1.64 1.13
C PRO A 391 -8.83 -0.98 -0.14
N THR A 392 -9.74 -0.62 -1.05
CA THR A 392 -9.44 0.01 -2.33
C THR A 392 -8.97 1.46 -2.15
N GLN A 393 -9.55 2.21 -1.21
CA GLN A 393 -9.06 3.55 -0.86
C GLN A 393 -7.72 3.51 -0.14
N SER A 394 -7.46 2.55 0.76
CA SER A 394 -6.13 2.39 1.37
C SER A 394 -5.07 1.99 0.34
N GLY A 395 -5.42 1.15 -0.63
CA GLY A 395 -4.55 0.77 -1.74
C GLY A 395 -4.33 1.92 -2.73
N GLN A 396 -5.36 2.72 -3.02
CA GLN A 396 -5.24 3.91 -3.87
C GLN A 396 -4.49 5.05 -3.19
N ALA A 397 -4.64 5.24 -1.87
CA ALA A 397 -3.84 6.21 -1.11
C ALA A 397 -2.35 5.83 -1.05
N GLN A 398 -2.03 4.53 -1.02
CA GLN A 398 -0.64 4.06 -1.15
C GLN A 398 -0.11 4.18 -2.58
N LEU A 399 -0.92 3.89 -3.59
CA LEU A 399 -0.54 4.08 -5.00
C LEU A 399 -0.38 5.56 -5.37
N ALA A 400 -1.19 6.46 -4.78
CA ALA A 400 -1.07 7.91 -4.97
C ALA A 400 0.09 8.55 -4.20
N ARG A 401 0.69 7.84 -3.23
CA ARG A 401 1.96 8.24 -2.58
C ARG A 401 3.20 7.67 -3.29
N LEU A 402 3.02 6.75 -4.23
CA LEU A 402 4.08 6.12 -5.03
C LEU A 402 4.20 6.72 -6.45
N HIS A 403 3.35 7.69 -6.76
CA HIS A 403 3.38 8.56 -7.93
C HIS A 403 3.62 9.98 -7.45
#